data_AF-A0A9P0BV00-F1
#
_entry.id   AF-A0A9P0BV00-F1
#
_cell.length_a   1.000
_cell.length_b   1.000
_cell.length_c   1.000
_cell.angle_alpha   90.00
_cell.angle_beta   90.00
_cell.angle_gamma   90.00
#
_symmetry.space_group_name_H-M   'P 1'
#
loop_
_entity.id
_entity.type
_entity.pdbx_description
1 polymer ?
#
loop_
_entity_poly.entity_id
_entity_poly.type
_entity_poly.pdbx_seq_one_letter_code
_entity_poly.pdbx_strand_id
1 'polypeptide(L)'
;MFTYFASLVFLLFIKGVMLFRTSTCLRQNEEFSLCGWRCPATCVNLRFFASEMCPSTWDCRVGCRCSAGYVRDEYSKQCVLVKNCPASSICPPGEVLGSNLQCITRKQNSNANLSHWNNYEG
;
A
#
# COMPACT_ATOMS: atom_id res chain seq x y z
N MET A 1 6.94 5.29 -51.30
CA MET A 1 6.86 6.53 -50.50
C MET A 1 5.57 6.60 -49.68
N PHE A 2 4.37 6.47 -50.30
CA PHE A 2 3.08 6.38 -49.60
C PHE A 2 2.98 5.22 -48.59
N THR A 3 3.48 4.03 -48.95
CA THR A 3 3.49 2.84 -48.08
C THR A 3 4.34 3.02 -46.83
N TYR A 4 5.42 3.79 -46.93
CA TYR A 4 6.32 4.11 -45.83
C TYR A 4 5.66 5.09 -44.85
N PHE A 5 4.94 6.08 -45.38
CA PHE A 5 4.18 7.05 -44.59
C PHE A 5 3.04 6.37 -43.83
N ALA A 6 2.29 5.47 -44.49
CA ALA A 6 1.24 4.69 -43.86
C ALA A 6 1.79 3.79 -42.73
N SER A 7 2.96 3.17 -42.96
CA SER A 7 3.63 2.33 -41.95
C SER A 7 4.10 3.14 -40.74
N LEU A 8 4.66 4.35 -40.95
CA LEU A 8 5.04 5.26 -39.87
C LEU A 8 3.84 5.71 -39.04
N VAL A 9 2.74 6.09 -39.69
CA VAL A 9 1.49 6.46 -39.01
C VAL A 9 0.95 5.28 -38.19
N PHE A 10 0.94 4.07 -38.74
CA PHE A 10 0.47 2.87 -38.04
C PHE A 10 1.34 2.55 -36.81
N LEU A 11 2.66 2.67 -36.91
CA LEU A 11 3.57 2.48 -35.78
C LEU A 11 3.40 3.55 -34.68
N LEU A 12 3.13 4.81 -35.07
CA LEU A 12 2.82 5.88 -34.11
C LEU A 12 1.47 5.64 -33.42
N PHE A 13 0.46 5.13 -34.14
CA PHE A 13 -0.82 4.72 -33.56
C PHE A 13 -0.67 3.55 -32.60
N ILE A 14 0.10 2.51 -32.95
CA ILE A 14 0.37 1.38 -32.05
C ILE A 14 1.09 1.85 -30.79
N LYS A 15 2.10 2.72 -30.91
CA LYS A 15 2.79 3.31 -29.74
C LYS A 15 1.84 4.14 -28.88
N GLY A 16 0.92 4.89 -29.49
CA GLY A 16 -0.10 5.67 -28.78
C GLY A 16 -1.15 4.83 -28.05
N VAL A 17 -1.59 3.72 -28.66
CA VAL A 17 -2.56 2.78 -28.05
C VAL A 17 -1.92 1.97 -26.93
N MET A 18 -0.65 1.56 -27.05
CA MET A 18 0.06 0.86 -25.98
C MET A 18 0.46 1.76 -24.80
N LEU A 19 0.44 3.10 -24.99
CA LEU A 19 0.57 4.10 -23.93
C LEU A 19 -0.75 4.36 -23.18
N PHE A 20 -1.85 3.71 -23.60
CA PHE A 20 -3.15 3.84 -22.96
C PHE A 20 -3.16 3.04 -21.66
N ARG A 21 -2.83 3.73 -20.57
CA ARG A 21 -3.05 3.38 -19.15
C ARG A 21 -3.82 2.07 -18.97
N THR A 22 -3.11 0.94 -18.98
CA THR A 22 -3.70 -0.32 -18.57
C THR A 22 -4.02 -0.18 -17.07
N SER A 23 -5.25 -0.52 -16.69
CA SER A 23 -5.73 -0.65 -15.31
C SER A 23 -5.05 -1.84 -14.60
N THR A 24 -3.74 -1.97 -14.79
CA THR A 24 -2.91 -3.07 -14.32
C THR A 24 -2.09 -2.59 -13.13
N CYS A 25 -2.16 -3.34 -12.05
CA CYS A 25 -1.33 -3.10 -10.89
C CYS A 25 0.12 -3.47 -11.21
N LEU A 26 1.05 -2.56 -10.88
CA LEU A 26 2.48 -2.72 -11.16
C LEU A 26 3.16 -3.70 -10.20
N ARG A 27 2.53 -3.97 -9.06
CA ARG A 27 3.12 -4.74 -7.97
C ARG A 27 2.59 -6.16 -8.02
N GLN A 28 3.45 -7.10 -7.65
CA GLN A 28 3.07 -8.51 -7.58
C GLN A 28 2.00 -8.73 -6.51
N ASN A 29 1.12 -9.70 -6.77
CA ASN A 29 0.02 -10.10 -5.89
C ASN A 29 -0.97 -8.94 -5.59
N GLU A 30 -1.07 -7.99 -6.51
CA GLU A 30 -2.12 -6.98 -6.52
C GLU A 30 -3.09 -7.21 -7.68
N GLU A 31 -4.37 -6.98 -7.41
CA GLU A 31 -5.43 -6.97 -8.38
C GLU A 31 -6.10 -5.60 -8.41
N PHE A 32 -6.49 -5.18 -9.61
CA PHE A 32 -7.27 -3.98 -9.78
C PHE A 32 -8.70 -4.26 -9.33
N SER A 33 -9.19 -3.51 -8.36
CA SER A 33 -10.57 -3.64 -7.90
C SER A 33 -11.27 -2.30 -7.87
N LEU A 34 -12.57 -2.32 -8.17
CA LEU A 34 -13.46 -1.17 -8.06
C LEU A 34 -13.95 -0.98 -6.61
N CYS A 35 -14.05 -2.07 -5.87
CA CYS A 35 -14.54 -2.08 -4.49
C CYS A 35 -13.81 -3.11 -3.63
N GLY A 36 -13.81 -2.92 -2.32
CA GLY A 36 -13.28 -3.90 -1.40
C GLY A 36 -13.55 -3.54 0.04
N TRP A 37 -12.93 -4.27 0.96
CA TRP A 37 -13.06 -4.00 2.38
C TRP A 37 -12.56 -2.60 2.77
N ARG A 38 -13.31 -1.87 3.60
CA ARG A 38 -12.92 -0.52 4.06
C ARG A 38 -11.61 -0.54 4.84
N CYS A 39 -11.40 -1.58 5.64
CA CYS A 39 -10.12 -1.95 6.22
C CYS A 39 -9.42 -3.03 5.37
N PRO A 40 -8.46 -2.70 4.51
CA PRO A 40 -7.62 -3.71 3.89
C PRO A 40 -6.70 -4.38 4.94
N ALA A 41 -6.46 -5.69 4.76
CA ALA A 41 -5.54 -6.43 5.63
C ALA A 41 -4.08 -6.04 5.37
N THR A 42 -3.39 -5.70 6.45
CA THR A 42 -1.98 -5.33 6.46
C THR A 42 -1.24 -6.12 7.52
N CYS A 43 0.07 -6.31 7.38
CA CYS A 43 0.87 -7.05 8.35
C CYS A 43 0.76 -6.50 9.79
N VAL A 44 0.47 -5.20 9.94
CA VAL A 44 0.32 -4.54 11.25
C VAL A 44 -1.08 -4.69 11.83
N ASN A 45 -2.12 -4.76 10.98
CA ASN A 45 -3.51 -4.74 11.41
C ASN A 45 -4.18 -6.11 11.46
N LEU A 46 -3.47 -7.19 11.15
CA LEU A 46 -3.98 -8.56 11.21
C LEU A 46 -4.66 -8.91 12.54
N ARG A 47 -4.11 -8.43 13.66
CA ARG A 47 -4.65 -8.63 15.01
C ARG A 47 -5.90 -7.80 15.32
N PHE A 48 -6.16 -6.73 14.57
CA PHE A 48 -7.28 -5.81 14.80
C PHE A 48 -8.54 -6.20 14.02
N PHE A 49 -8.47 -7.17 13.10
CA PHE A 49 -9.65 -7.67 12.37
C PHE A 49 -10.68 -8.35 13.28
N ALA A 50 -10.28 -8.83 14.45
CA ALA A 50 -11.18 -9.37 15.47
C ALA A 50 -11.73 -8.31 16.43
N SER A 51 -11.35 -7.04 16.27
CA SER A 51 -11.74 -5.92 17.15
C SER A 51 -12.73 -4.99 16.45
N GLU A 52 -13.56 -4.29 17.23
CA GLU A 52 -14.48 -3.25 16.75
C GLU A 52 -13.76 -2.09 16.03
N MET A 53 -12.43 -1.98 16.19
CA MET A 53 -11.60 -0.97 15.52
C MET A 53 -11.60 -1.09 14.00
N CYS A 54 -12.06 -2.20 13.44
CA CYS A 54 -12.05 -2.43 12.01
C CYS A 54 -13.41 -2.91 11.48
N PRO A 55 -14.28 -1.99 11.04
CA PRO A 55 -15.64 -2.34 10.63
C PRO A 55 -15.62 -3.19 9.36
N SER A 56 -16.44 -4.23 9.35
CA SER A 56 -16.64 -5.14 8.22
C SER A 56 -17.50 -4.53 7.09
N THR A 57 -17.32 -3.25 6.84
CA THR A 57 -18.06 -2.49 5.82
C THR A 57 -17.32 -2.51 4.49
N TRP A 58 -18.07 -2.63 3.40
CA TRP A 58 -17.54 -2.51 2.04
C TRP A 58 -17.35 -1.04 1.64
N ASP A 59 -16.33 -0.76 0.84
CA ASP A 59 -16.07 0.57 0.30
C ASP A 59 -15.63 0.47 -1.17
N CYS A 60 -16.18 1.33 -2.02
CA CYS A 60 -15.96 1.34 -3.47
C CYS A 60 -14.89 2.36 -3.87
N ARG A 61 -13.71 2.22 -3.27
CA ARG A 61 -12.52 2.97 -3.66
C ARG A 61 -11.74 2.20 -4.72
N VAL A 62 -11.82 2.68 -5.96
CA VAL A 62 -11.13 2.12 -7.12
C VAL A 62 -9.61 2.18 -6.91
N GLY A 63 -8.92 1.06 -7.13
CA GLY A 63 -7.46 1.01 -7.07
C GLY A 63 -6.89 -0.41 -6.97
N CYS A 64 -5.59 -0.48 -6.75
CA CYS A 64 -4.88 -1.74 -6.59
C CYS A 64 -4.95 -2.24 -5.15
N ARG A 65 -5.41 -3.48 -4.98
CA ARG A 65 -5.56 -4.15 -3.69
C ARG A 65 -4.79 -5.47 -3.72
N CYS A 66 -4.31 -5.92 -2.56
CA CYS A 66 -3.72 -7.25 -2.48
C CYS A 66 -4.76 -8.31 -2.84
N SER A 67 -4.37 -9.25 -3.70
CA SER A 67 -5.20 -10.40 -4.06
C SER A 67 -5.55 -11.23 -2.83
N ALA A 68 -6.62 -12.02 -2.92
CA ALA A 68 -7.06 -12.88 -1.83
C ALA A 68 -5.92 -13.76 -1.28
N GLY A 69 -5.78 -13.79 0.05
CA GLY A 69 -4.71 -14.51 0.75
C GLY A 69 -3.41 -13.73 0.95
N TYR A 70 -3.29 -12.54 0.36
CA TYR A 70 -2.15 -11.63 0.56
C TYR A 70 -2.53 -10.43 1.42
N VAL A 71 -1.57 -9.94 2.19
CA VAL A 71 -1.70 -8.75 3.02
C VAL A 71 -0.64 -7.73 2.64
N ARG A 72 -0.97 -6.44 2.78
CA ARG A 72 0.00 -5.39 2.47
C ARG A 72 1.00 -5.27 3.62
N ASP A 73 2.27 -5.44 3.30
CA ASP A 73 3.35 -5.05 4.20
C ASP A 73 3.49 -3.52 4.15
N GLU A 74 3.49 -2.85 5.29
CA GLU A 74 3.61 -1.39 5.34
C GLU A 74 5.02 -0.89 5.02
N TYR A 75 6.04 -1.74 5.14
CA TYR A 75 7.43 -1.35 4.92
C TYR A 75 7.84 -1.50 3.46
N SER A 76 7.80 -2.72 2.93
CA SER A 76 8.08 -2.96 1.50
C SER A 76 6.96 -2.42 0.59
N LYS A 77 5.79 -2.10 1.18
CA LYS A 77 4.54 -1.80 0.51
C LYS A 77 3.99 -2.98 -0.33
N GLN A 78 4.67 -4.14 -0.37
CA GLN A 78 4.31 -5.27 -1.23
C GLN A 78 3.20 -6.13 -0.62
N CYS A 79 2.49 -6.87 -1.46
CA CYS A 79 1.50 -7.85 -1.04
C CYS A 79 2.18 -9.19 -0.80
N VAL A 80 2.24 -9.59 0.47
CA VAL A 80 2.95 -10.79 0.94
C VAL A 80 1.98 -11.74 1.65
N LEU A 81 2.35 -13.01 1.74
CA LEU A 81 1.60 -13.96 2.57
C LEU A 81 1.74 -13.56 4.05
N VAL A 82 0.71 -13.82 4.85
CA VAL A 82 0.72 -13.51 6.30
C VAL A 82 1.94 -14.09 7.01
N LYS A 83 2.35 -15.32 6.67
CA LYS A 83 3.55 -15.97 7.21
C LYS A 83 4.88 -15.28 6.84
N ASN A 84 4.87 -14.46 5.78
CA ASN A 84 6.02 -13.70 5.31
C ASN A 84 5.96 -12.25 5.79
N CYS A 85 5.00 -11.90 6.66
CA CYS A 85 5.04 -10.62 7.32
C CYS A 85 6.31 -10.51 8.15
N PRO A 86 6.98 -9.33 8.17
CA PRO A 86 8.13 -9.12 9.02
C PRO A 86 7.71 -9.38 10.47
N ALA A 87 8.56 -10.10 11.23
CA ALA A 87 8.37 -10.41 12.65
C ALA A 87 8.54 -9.15 13.53
N SER A 88 7.71 -8.15 13.28
CA SER A 88 7.20 -7.11 14.18
C SER A 88 8.08 -6.70 15.37
N SER A 89 9.31 -6.25 15.11
CA SER A 89 10.10 -5.49 16.10
C SER A 89 11.20 -4.61 15.51
N ILE A 90 11.59 -4.85 14.25
CA ILE A 90 12.68 -4.10 13.62
C ILE A 90 12.07 -3.02 12.73
N CYS A 91 12.22 -1.77 13.16
CA CYS A 91 11.92 -0.61 12.35
C CYS A 91 13.06 -0.30 11.37
N PRO A 92 12.77 0.36 10.24
CA PRO A 92 13.80 0.98 9.42
C PRO A 92 14.70 1.90 10.26
N PRO A 93 15.98 2.08 9.89
CA PRO A 93 16.85 3.03 10.57
C PRO A 93 16.23 4.43 10.64
N GLY A 94 16.12 4.99 11.86
CA GLY A 94 15.51 6.31 12.10
C GLY A 94 14.07 6.27 12.60
N GLU A 95 13.45 5.10 12.66
CA GLU A 95 12.12 4.90 13.21
C GLU A 95 12.13 4.03 14.48
N VAL A 96 11.15 4.24 15.36
CA VAL A 96 10.93 3.44 16.57
C VAL A 96 9.54 2.84 16.55
N LEU A 97 9.38 1.66 17.15
CA LEU A 97 8.09 0.98 17.21
C LEU A 97 7.15 1.71 18.17
N GLY A 98 6.09 2.32 17.63
CA GLY A 98 5.04 2.96 18.38
C GLY A 98 4.12 1.96 19.09
N SER A 99 3.29 2.43 20.01
CA SER A 99 2.33 1.62 20.78
C SER A 99 1.27 0.95 19.91
N ASN A 100 0.94 1.53 18.75
CA ASN A 100 0.10 0.92 17.72
C ASN A 100 0.83 -0.11 16.84
N LEU A 101 2.07 -0.48 17.16
CA LEU A 101 2.98 -1.32 16.36
C LEU A 101 3.27 -0.78 14.95
N GLN A 102 3.16 0.53 14.75
CA GLN A 102 3.69 1.19 13.56
C GLN A 102 5.05 1.80 13.88
N CYS A 103 5.99 1.73 12.95
CA CYS A 103 7.22 2.48 13.08
C CYS A 103 6.94 3.96 12.85
N ILE A 104 7.39 4.79 13.80
CA ILE A 104 7.23 6.23 13.77
C ILE A 104 8.61 6.89 13.76
N THR A 105 8.77 7.99 13.03
CA THR A 105 9.97 8.81 13.13
C THR A 105 9.98 9.53 14.47
N ARG A 106 11.08 9.42 15.22
CA ARG A 106 11.22 10.16 16.48
C ARG A 106 11.45 11.65 16.15
N LYS A 107 10.40 12.48 16.10
CA LYS A 107 10.60 13.94 16.12
C LYS A 107 11.20 14.29 17.48
N GLN A 108 12.51 14.56 17.54
CA GLN A 108 13.10 15.21 18.70
C GLN A 108 12.55 16.64 18.76
N ASN A 109 11.43 16.83 19.45
CA ASN A 109 11.08 18.16 19.90
C ASN A 109 12.02 18.49 21.06
N SER A 110 13.01 19.35 20.82
CA SER A 110 14.06 19.74 21.78
C SER A 110 13.55 20.43 23.05
N ASN A 111 12.22 20.54 23.21
CA ASN A 111 11.57 21.23 24.31
C ASN A 111 10.63 20.34 25.16
N ALA A 112 10.59 19.02 24.93
CA ALA A 112 9.85 18.11 25.80
C ALA A 112 10.80 17.44 26.79
N ASN A 113 10.74 17.87 28.06
CA ASN A 113 11.32 17.10 29.16
C ASN A 113 10.85 15.64 29.08
N LEU A 114 11.78 14.72 29.35
CA LEU A 114 11.77 13.28 29.04
C LEU A 114 10.70 12.44 29.78
N SER A 115 9.45 12.90 29.88
CA SER A 115 8.38 12.15 30.55
C SER A 115 6.98 12.32 29.96
N HIS A 116 6.80 13.05 28.86
CA HIS A 116 5.46 13.26 28.30
C HIS A 116 5.35 12.69 26.88
N TRP A 117 5.08 11.38 26.80
CA TRP A 117 4.57 10.75 25.58
C TRP A 117 3.17 11.27 25.32
N ASN A 118 3.08 12.44 24.66
CA ASN A 118 1.80 12.93 24.17
C ASN A 118 1.31 12.02 23.06
N ASN A 119 0.17 11.40 23.39
CA ASN A 119 -0.70 10.66 22.52
C ASN A 119 -0.96 11.40 21.21
N TYR A 120 -1.11 10.60 20.16
CA TYR A 120 -1.78 10.85 18.88
C TYR A 120 -2.57 12.16 18.79
N GLU A 121 -2.23 12.99 17.81
CA GLU A 121 -3.16 13.96 17.23
C GLU A 121 -3.06 13.93 15.70
N GLY A 122 -4.22 13.67 15.06
CA GLY A 122 -4.57 14.07 13.69
C GLY A 122 -4.12 13.16 12.56
#